data_AF-A0A4S2KEY8-F1
#
_entry.id   AF-A0A4S2KEY8-F1
#
_cell.length_a   1.000
_cell.length_b   1.000
_cell.length_c   1.000
_cell.angle_alpha   90.00
_cell.angle_beta   90.00
_cell.angle_gamma   90.00
#
_symmetry.space_group_name_H-M   'P 1'
#
loop_
_entity.id
_entity.type
_entity.pdbx_description
1 polymer ?
#
loop_
_entity_poly.entity_id
_entity_poly.type
_entity_poly.pdbx_seq_one_letter_code
_entity_poly.pdbx_strand_id
1 'polypeptide(L)'
;MLNQGGIPTTLEHSGEQWDYPNAWPPLQYFFVMSLNNTGDPWAQRLAYEISQRWVRSNYKAFNETHSMYEKYDATVSGGHGGGGEYEVQLGFGWSNGVVMVLLDEYGDRLTAQDYFLPGTVVENAASPPVVSTAGQMLTGLLALIISLAAGFI
;
A
#
# COMPACT_ATOMS: atom_id res chain seq x y z
N MET A 1 2.21 7.33 -4.03
CA MET A 1 2.24 7.35 -2.54
C MET A 1 2.18 5.91 -2.06
N LEU A 2 2.95 5.56 -1.04
CA LEU A 2 2.98 4.21 -0.49
C LEU A 2 2.18 4.18 0.81
N ASN A 3 0.99 3.56 0.80
CA ASN A 3 0.14 3.47 1.99
C ASN A 3 0.55 2.24 2.82
N GLN A 4 1.21 2.50 3.94
CA GLN A 4 1.80 1.48 4.82
C GLN A 4 0.86 1.01 5.93
N GLY A 5 -0.12 1.84 6.30
CA GLY A 5 -1.08 1.56 7.36
C GLY A 5 -2.42 0.98 6.90
N GLY A 6 -2.68 0.91 5.59
CA GLY A 6 -3.92 0.39 5.01
C GLY A 6 -4.25 1.06 3.68
N ILE A 7 -5.45 0.83 3.16
CA ILE A 7 -6.00 1.52 1.99
C ILE A 7 -6.81 2.73 2.49
N PRO A 8 -6.51 3.97 2.07
CA PRO A 8 -7.28 5.13 2.48
C PRO A 8 -8.69 5.08 1.88
N THR A 9 -9.64 5.73 2.56
CA THR A 9 -11.05 5.79 2.14
C THR A 9 -11.21 6.47 0.79
N THR A 10 -10.50 7.58 0.61
CA THR A 10 -10.47 8.38 -0.62
C THR A 10 -9.05 8.90 -0.84
N LEU A 11 -8.87 9.76 -1.85
CA LEU A 11 -7.64 10.54 -2.06
C LEU A 11 -7.84 12.03 -1.72
N GLU A 12 -9.00 12.39 -1.16
CA GLU A 12 -9.36 13.78 -0.87
C GLU A 12 -8.93 14.16 0.55
N HIS A 13 -8.39 15.36 0.73
CA HIS A 13 -7.87 15.86 2.01
C HIS A 13 -8.85 16.86 2.64
N SER A 14 -10.08 16.43 2.88
CA SER A 14 -11.14 17.31 3.40
C SER A 14 -11.01 17.63 4.90
N GLY A 15 -10.31 16.77 5.65
CA GLY A 15 -10.29 16.80 7.12
C GLY A 15 -11.45 16.03 7.77
N GLU A 16 -12.37 15.47 6.96
CA GLU A 16 -13.46 14.63 7.43
C GLU A 16 -13.02 13.20 7.74
N GLN A 17 -13.83 12.49 8.53
CA GLN A 17 -13.46 11.14 9.01
C GLN A 17 -13.40 10.10 7.88
N TRP A 18 -14.20 10.29 6.83
CA TRP A 18 -14.35 9.38 5.70
C TRP A 18 -13.52 9.78 4.48
N ASP A 19 -12.40 10.47 4.69
CA ASP A 19 -11.50 10.93 3.64
C ASP A 19 -10.04 10.65 3.99
N TYR A 20 -9.14 10.93 3.06
CA TYR A 20 -7.70 10.75 3.26
C TYR A 20 -7.21 11.55 4.50
N PRO A 21 -6.36 10.97 5.37
CA PRO A 21 -5.65 9.69 5.24
C PRO A 21 -6.34 8.50 5.91
N ASN A 22 -7.58 8.63 6.35
CA ASN A 22 -8.23 7.60 7.17
C ASN A 22 -8.48 6.31 6.39
N ALA A 23 -8.08 5.20 6.98
CA ALA A 23 -8.38 3.83 6.56
C ALA A 23 -9.34 3.17 7.56
N TRP A 24 -10.49 2.72 7.07
CA TRP A 24 -11.52 2.10 7.91
C TRP A 24 -11.47 0.58 7.81
N PRO A 25 -11.52 -0.15 8.95
CA PRO A 25 -11.48 -1.60 8.99
C PRO A 25 -12.50 -2.30 8.07
N PRO A 26 -13.79 -1.88 8.01
CA PRO A 26 -14.75 -2.48 7.08
C PRO A 26 -14.35 -2.37 5.60
N LEU A 27 -13.73 -1.26 5.18
CA LEU A 27 -13.28 -1.07 3.80
C LEU A 27 -12.10 -1.98 3.47
N GLN A 28 -11.20 -2.20 4.43
CA GLN A 28 -10.10 -3.15 4.27
C GLN A 28 -10.63 -4.57 4.09
N TYR A 29 -11.61 -4.96 4.91
CA TYR A 29 -12.27 -6.27 4.80
C TYR A 29 -12.87 -6.49 3.41
N PHE A 30 -13.66 -5.54 2.92
CA PHE A 30 -14.27 -5.69 1.58
C PHE A 30 -13.21 -5.79 0.50
N PHE A 31 -12.16 -4.97 0.55
CA PHE A 31 -11.12 -4.99 -0.46
C PHE A 31 -10.35 -6.32 -0.47
N VAL A 32 -9.92 -6.77 0.72
CA VAL A 32 -9.17 -8.02 0.87
C VAL A 32 -10.00 -9.23 0.48
N MET A 33 -11.18 -9.40 1.08
CA MET A 33 -11.99 -10.62 0.87
C MET A 33 -12.50 -10.69 -0.57
N SER A 34 -12.84 -9.56 -1.18
CA SER A 34 -13.26 -9.55 -2.59
C SER A 34 -12.13 -9.98 -3.51
N LEU A 35 -10.91 -9.47 -3.31
CA LEU A 35 -9.74 -9.89 -4.10
C LEU A 35 -9.42 -11.37 -3.89
N ASN A 36 -9.48 -11.86 -2.65
CA ASN A 36 -9.21 -13.26 -2.32
C ASN A 36 -10.19 -14.22 -3.00
N ASN A 37 -11.46 -13.82 -3.12
CA ASN A 37 -12.53 -14.63 -3.68
C ASN A 37 -12.60 -14.62 -5.22
N THR A 38 -11.73 -13.89 -5.91
CA THR A 38 -11.73 -13.83 -7.38
C THR A 38 -11.24 -15.11 -8.06
N GLY A 39 -10.42 -15.91 -7.37
CA GLY A 39 -9.69 -17.03 -7.97
C GLY A 39 -8.53 -16.63 -8.88
N ASP A 40 -8.28 -15.33 -9.07
CA ASP A 40 -7.13 -14.83 -9.81
C ASP A 40 -5.87 -14.85 -8.92
N PRO A 41 -4.79 -15.56 -9.30
CA PRO A 41 -3.60 -15.70 -8.44
C PRO A 41 -2.91 -14.38 -8.10
N TRP A 42 -3.00 -13.38 -8.98
CA TRP A 42 -2.42 -12.06 -8.73
C TRP A 42 -3.28 -11.29 -7.71
N ALA A 43 -4.60 -11.29 -7.85
CA ALA A 43 -5.52 -10.67 -6.93
C ALA A 43 -5.43 -11.30 -5.52
N GLN A 44 -5.34 -12.63 -5.44
CA GLN A 44 -5.16 -13.35 -4.17
C GLN A 44 -3.83 -13.00 -3.49
N ARG A 45 -2.74 -12.84 -4.27
CA ARG A 45 -1.47 -12.36 -3.74
C ARG A 45 -1.60 -10.93 -3.20
N LEU A 46 -2.25 -10.04 -3.94
CA LEU A 46 -2.47 -8.66 -3.51
C LEU A 46 -3.32 -8.59 -2.24
N ALA A 47 -4.36 -9.43 -2.12
CA ALA A 47 -5.19 -9.56 -0.92
C ALA A 47 -4.34 -9.88 0.31
N TYR A 48 -3.43 -10.85 0.19
CA TYR A 48 -2.48 -11.20 1.24
C TYR A 48 -1.53 -10.03 1.58
N GLU A 49 -0.94 -9.35 0.60
CA GLU A 49 -0.03 -8.22 0.85
C GLU A 49 -0.70 -7.04 1.55
N ILE A 50 -1.98 -6.79 1.25
CA ILE A 50 -2.79 -5.77 1.92
C ILE A 50 -3.10 -6.20 3.35
N SER A 51 -3.53 -7.45 3.53
CA SER A 51 -3.80 -8.03 4.86
C SER A 51 -2.58 -7.95 5.76
N GLN A 52 -1.41 -8.28 5.22
CA GLN A 52 -0.15 -8.23 5.94
C GLN A 52 0.18 -6.83 6.44
N ARG A 53 0.01 -5.80 5.60
CA ARG A 53 0.21 -4.40 5.99
C ARG A 53 -0.79 -3.95 7.04
N TRP A 54 -2.08 -4.27 6.81
CA TRP A 54 -3.16 -3.88 7.71
C TRP A 54 -3.01 -4.48 9.11
N VAL A 55 -2.83 -5.81 9.20
CA VAL A 55 -2.68 -6.53 10.48
C VAL A 55 -1.43 -6.06 11.22
N ARG A 56 -0.30 -5.85 10.53
CA ARG A 56 0.92 -5.29 11.16
C ARG A 56 0.70 -3.88 11.69
N SER A 57 0.04 -3.00 10.92
CA SER A 57 -0.26 -1.63 11.37
C SER A 57 -1.11 -1.64 12.63
N ASN A 58 -2.17 -2.44 12.65
CA ASN A 58 -3.03 -2.61 13.83
C ASN A 58 -2.26 -3.17 15.03
N TYR A 59 -1.44 -4.21 14.80
CA TYR A 59 -0.61 -4.82 15.84
C TYR A 59 0.37 -3.82 16.45
N LYS A 60 1.02 -2.99 15.62
CA LYS A 60 1.96 -1.98 16.10
C LYS A 60 1.25 -0.94 16.97
N ALA A 61 0.12 -0.40 16.51
CA ALA A 61 -0.68 0.53 17.29
C ALA A 61 -1.12 -0.08 18.63
N PHE A 62 -1.63 -1.31 18.61
CA PHE A 62 -2.06 -2.03 19.80
C PHE A 62 -0.90 -2.31 20.77
N ASN A 63 0.27 -2.67 20.27
CA ASN A 63 1.43 -2.95 21.11
C ASN A 63 1.95 -1.68 21.81
N GLU A 64 1.79 -0.51 21.18
CA GLU A 64 2.18 0.78 21.75
C GLU A 64 1.14 1.34 22.74
N THR A 65 -0.15 1.15 22.48
CA THR A 65 -1.24 1.85 23.21
C THR A 65 -2.17 0.93 24.00
N HIS A 66 -2.01 -0.39 23.84
CA HIS A 66 -2.90 -1.42 24.38
C HIS A 66 -4.36 -1.27 23.95
N SER A 67 -4.60 -0.58 22.84
CA SER A 67 -5.94 -0.28 22.33
C SER A 67 -6.02 -0.41 20.81
N MET A 68 -7.18 -0.84 20.34
CA MET A 68 -7.52 -0.86 18.91
C MET A 68 -8.35 0.39 18.59
N TYR A 69 -8.08 1.04 17.46
CA TYR A 69 -8.76 2.28 17.07
C TYR A 69 -9.93 2.00 16.14
N GLU A 70 -10.93 2.89 16.11
CA GLU A 70 -12.03 2.81 15.13
C GLU A 70 -11.56 2.96 13.68
N LYS A 71 -10.49 3.74 13.45
CA LYS A 71 -9.93 4.05 12.14
C LYS A 71 -8.42 4.29 12.28
N TYR A 72 -7.69 4.03 11.20
CA TYR A 72 -6.21 4.08 11.17
C TYR A 72 -5.72 5.09 10.13
N ASP A 73 -4.47 5.52 10.26
CA ASP A 73 -3.81 6.34 9.24
C ASP A 73 -3.25 5.42 8.16
N ALA A 74 -3.72 5.56 6.91
CA ALA A 74 -3.26 4.74 5.79
C ALA A 74 -1.77 4.96 5.46
N THR A 75 -1.22 6.11 5.81
CA THR A 75 0.14 6.55 5.46
C THR A 75 1.18 6.11 6.49
N VAL A 76 0.76 5.92 7.75
CA VAL A 76 1.65 5.59 8.88
C VAL A 76 1.37 4.19 9.41
N SER A 77 2.35 3.29 9.33
CA SER A 77 2.26 1.99 10.01
C SER A 77 2.24 2.18 11.53
N GLY A 78 1.18 1.70 12.19
CA GLY A 78 0.90 1.91 13.60
C GLY A 78 0.15 3.21 13.91
N GLY A 79 -0.12 4.06 12.91
CA GLY A 79 -0.82 5.31 13.10
C GLY A 79 -2.32 5.11 13.24
N HIS A 80 -2.95 5.86 14.15
CA HIS A 80 -4.41 5.93 14.22
C HIS A 80 -4.93 7.09 13.37
N GLY A 81 -6.17 6.97 12.89
CA GLY A 81 -6.82 8.03 12.14
C GLY A 81 -7.34 9.14 13.06
N GLY A 82 -7.99 10.13 12.46
CA GLY A 82 -8.53 11.31 13.15
C GLY A 82 -9.48 12.11 12.27
N GLY A 83 -9.65 13.39 12.58
CA GLY A 83 -10.50 14.32 11.83
C GLY A 83 -12.00 14.19 12.10
N GLY A 84 -12.76 15.05 11.45
CA GLY A 84 -14.21 15.21 11.56
C GLY A 84 -14.71 15.70 12.93
N GLU A 85 -15.96 15.35 13.24
CA GLU A 85 -16.75 15.99 14.30
C GLU A 85 -16.41 15.54 15.74
N TYR A 86 -15.68 14.44 15.93
CA TYR A 86 -15.41 13.89 17.26
C TYR A 86 -14.06 13.17 17.35
N GLU A 87 -13.57 13.03 18.59
CA GLU A 87 -12.31 12.37 18.92
C GLU A 87 -12.31 10.88 18.58
N VAL A 88 -11.15 10.34 18.24
CA VAL A 88 -11.02 8.92 17.86
C VAL A 88 -11.44 7.97 18.99
N GLN A 89 -12.21 6.93 18.65
CA GLN A 89 -12.71 5.93 19.61
C GLN A 89 -11.82 4.69 19.72
N LEU A 90 -11.79 4.07 20.91
CA LEU A 90 -10.95 2.90 21.25
C LEU A 90 -11.78 1.60 21.43
N GLY A 91 -11.12 0.45 21.30
CA GLY A 91 -11.69 -0.89 21.50
C GLY A 91 -12.62 -1.37 20.38
N PHE A 92 -12.70 -0.63 19.28
CA PHE A 92 -13.82 -0.68 18.34
C PHE A 92 -14.07 -2.06 17.72
N GLY A 93 -15.34 -2.50 17.72
CA GLY A 93 -15.74 -3.87 17.38
C GLY A 93 -15.34 -4.33 15.98
N TRP A 94 -15.51 -3.48 14.95
CA TRP A 94 -15.09 -3.86 13.59
C TRP A 94 -13.57 -4.03 13.47
N SER A 95 -12.76 -3.38 14.31
CA SER A 95 -11.31 -3.38 14.16
C SER A 95 -10.79 -4.71 14.65
N ASN A 96 -11.30 -5.11 15.81
CA ASN A 96 -11.07 -6.42 16.39
C ASN A 96 -11.56 -7.52 15.45
N GLY A 97 -12.80 -7.41 14.95
CA GLY A 97 -13.39 -8.41 14.06
C GLY A 97 -12.61 -8.60 12.76
N VAL A 98 -12.23 -7.50 12.09
CA VAL A 98 -11.48 -7.58 10.84
C VAL A 98 -10.09 -8.16 11.06
N VAL A 99 -9.37 -7.76 12.12
CA VAL A 99 -8.07 -8.37 12.42
C VAL A 99 -8.21 -9.87 12.72
N MET A 100 -9.23 -10.28 13.47
CA MET A 100 -9.49 -11.70 13.74
C MET A 100 -9.75 -12.50 12.47
N VAL A 101 -10.57 -12.00 11.54
CA VAL A 101 -10.84 -12.68 10.27
C VAL A 101 -9.56 -12.81 9.43
N LEU A 102 -8.73 -11.77 9.36
CA LEU A 102 -7.50 -11.83 8.58
C LEU A 102 -6.44 -12.73 9.21
N LEU A 103 -6.42 -12.86 10.54
CA LEU A 103 -5.58 -13.83 11.24
C LEU A 103 -6.05 -15.26 11.01
N ASP A 104 -7.36 -15.50 10.92
CA ASP A 104 -7.91 -16.82 10.57
C ASP A 104 -7.58 -17.19 9.12
N GLU A 105 -7.76 -16.26 8.18
CA GLU A 105 -7.55 -16.49 6.75
C GLU A 105 -6.07 -16.61 6.35
N TYR A 106 -5.18 -15.80 6.94
CA TYR A 106 -3.76 -15.69 6.51
C TYR A 106 -2.74 -15.96 7.63
N GLY A 107 -3.17 -16.38 8.81
CA GLY A 107 -2.32 -16.51 10.00
C GLY A 107 -1.13 -17.46 9.86
N ASP A 108 -1.20 -18.41 8.93
CA ASP A 108 -0.10 -19.33 8.60
C ASP A 108 1.08 -18.64 7.89
N ARG A 109 0.84 -17.47 7.28
CA ARG A 109 1.81 -16.73 6.45
C ARG A 109 2.13 -15.34 6.98
N LEU A 110 1.20 -14.73 7.73
CA LEU A 110 1.39 -13.41 8.32
C LEU A 110 2.60 -13.38 9.27
N THR A 111 3.36 -12.28 9.25
CA THR A 111 4.43 -12.04 10.22
C THR A 111 4.25 -10.71 10.95
N ALA A 112 4.80 -10.60 12.16
CA ALA A 112 4.68 -9.39 12.99
C ALA A 112 5.70 -8.29 12.64
N GLN A 113 6.80 -8.63 11.96
CA GLN A 113 7.85 -7.69 11.56
C GLN A 113 8.17 -7.82 10.06
N ASP A 114 8.69 -6.75 9.48
CA ASP A 114 9.29 -6.78 8.15
C ASP A 114 10.62 -7.53 8.21
N TYR A 115 10.72 -8.61 7.44
CA TYR A 115 11.99 -9.28 7.19
C TYR A 115 12.48 -8.86 5.79
N PHE A 116 13.68 -8.32 5.71
CA PHE A 116 14.38 -8.26 4.42
C PHE A 116 14.74 -9.68 4.03
N LEU A 117 13.91 -10.29 3.18
CA LEU A 117 14.23 -11.53 2.50
C LEU A 117 14.90 -11.16 1.16
N PRO A 118 16.21 -11.44 0.98
CA PRO A 118 16.97 -11.01 -0.21
C PRO A 118 16.45 -11.52 -1.55
N GLY A 119 15.48 -12.46 -1.57
CA GLY A 119 14.93 -13.08 -2.78
C GLY A 119 13.51 -12.62 -3.19
N THR A 120 12.88 -11.70 -2.46
CA THR A 120 11.50 -11.22 -2.75
C THR A 120 11.46 -9.91 -3.52
N VAL A 121 12.56 -9.53 -4.18
CA VAL A 121 12.53 -8.43 -5.15
C VAL A 121 11.51 -8.82 -6.21
N VAL A 122 10.40 -8.08 -6.27
CA VAL A 122 9.43 -8.18 -7.34
C VAL A 122 10.14 -7.75 -8.61
N GLU A 123 10.62 -8.71 -9.40
CA GLU A 123 10.95 -8.43 -10.79
C GLU A 123 9.65 -7.94 -11.45
N ASN A 124 9.62 -6.66 -11.81
CA ASN A 124 8.55 -6.14 -12.64
C ASN A 124 8.43 -7.06 -13.87
N ALA A 125 7.28 -7.70 -14.03
CA ALA A 125 6.93 -8.50 -15.21
C ALA A 125 6.76 -7.63 -16.49
N ALA A 126 7.23 -6.39 -16.46
CA ALA A 126 7.37 -5.57 -17.65
C ALA A 126 8.68 -5.99 -18.32
N SER A 127 8.57 -6.55 -19.52
CA SER A 127 9.73 -6.72 -20.41
C SER A 127 10.52 -5.41 -20.42
N PRO A 128 11.86 -5.44 -20.21
CA PRO A 128 12.65 -4.24 -20.35
C PRO A 128 12.39 -3.63 -21.73
N PRO A 129 12.24 -2.30 -21.85
CA PRO A 129 12.04 -1.69 -23.15
C PRO A 129 13.21 -2.13 -24.04
N VAL A 130 12.90 -2.78 -25.16
CA VAL A 130 13.91 -3.14 -26.16
C VAL A 130 14.34 -1.84 -26.82
N VAL A 131 15.32 -1.18 -26.22
CA VAL A 131 15.89 0.04 -26.78
C VAL A 131 16.77 -0.38 -27.94
N SER A 132 16.37 -0.04 -29.17
CA SER A 132 17.16 -0.29 -30.36
C SER A 132 18.47 0.50 -30.29
N THR A 133 19.60 -0.20 -30.31
CA THR A 133 20.94 0.40 -30.38
C THR A 133 21.05 1.35 -31.58
N ALA A 134 20.40 1.02 -32.70
CA ALA A 134 20.36 1.89 -33.88
C ALA A 134 19.61 3.20 -33.62
N GLY A 135 18.54 3.15 -32.81
CA GLY A 135 17.78 4.34 -32.41
C GLY A 135 18.61 5.30 -31.58
N GLN A 136 19.36 4.80 -30.59
CA GLN A 136 20.24 5.63 -29.74
C GLN A 136 21.37 6.27 -30.54
N MET A 137 21.98 5.53 -31.47
CA MET A 137 23.03 6.06 -32.34
C MET A 137 22.52 7.17 -33.24
N LEU A 138 21.31 7.02 -33.79
CA LEU A 138 20.68 8.05 -34.61
C LEU A 138 20.34 9.30 -33.80
N THR A 139 19.83 9.15 -32.58
CA THR A 139 19.56 10.28 -31.67
C THR A 139 20.85 11.01 -31.30
N GLY A 140 21.94 10.28 -31.02
CA GLY A 140 23.25 10.87 -30.76
C GLY A 140 23.81 11.66 -31.95
N LEU A 141 23.69 11.10 -33.16
CA LEU A 141 24.10 11.77 -34.41
C LEU A 141 23.28 13.04 -34.68
N LEU A 142 21.96 12.97 -34.50
CA LEU A 142 21.08 14.14 -34.66
C LEU A 142 21.43 15.25 -33.66
N ALA A 143 21.66 14.91 -32.39
CA ALA A 143 22.07 15.87 -31.38
C ALA A 143 23.40 16.55 -31.75
N LEU A 144 24.38 15.78 -32.22
CA LEU A 144 25.68 16.29 -32.67
C LEU A 144 25.56 17.23 -33.88
N ILE A 145 24.73 16.86 -34.87
CA ILE A 145 24.47 17.70 -36.05
C ILE A 145 23.81 19.01 -35.63
N ILE A 146 22.83 18.96 -34.73
CA ILE A 146 22.14 20.15 -34.23
C ILE A 146 23.12 21.06 -33.45
N SER A 147 23.96 20.49 -32.58
CA SER A 147 24.98 21.26 -31.84
C SER A 147 26.02 21.91 -32.75
N LEU A 148 26.45 21.22 -33.81
CA LEU A 148 27.34 21.76 -34.83
C LEU A 148 26.67 22.87 -35.66
N ALA A 149 25.42 22.66 -36.10
CA ALA A 149 24.67 23.63 -36.88
C ALA A 149 24.29 24.89 -36.07
N ALA A 150 24.09 24.74 -34.75
CA ALA A 150 23.78 25.84 -33.84
C ALA A 150 25.04 26.56 -33.30
N GLY A 151 26.25 26.14 -33.68
CA GLY A 151 27.51 26.82 -33.35
C GLY A 151 27.94 26.69 -31.88
N PHE A 152 27.52 25.64 -31.18
CA PHE A 152 27.84 25.41 -29.76
C PHE A 152 29.12 24.60 -29.52
N ILE A 153 30.10 24.67 -30.44
CA ILE A 153 31.44 24.07 -30.27
C ILE A 153 32.50 25.14 -30.42
#